data_AF-A0A0R0M524-F1
#
_entry.id   AF-A0A0R0M524-F1
#
_cell.length_a   1.000
_cell.length_b   1.000
_cell.length_c   1.000
_cell.angle_alpha   90.00
_cell.angle_beta   90.00
_cell.angle_gamma   90.00
#
_symmetry.space_group_name_H-M   'P 1'
#
loop_
_entity.id
_entity.type
_entity.pdbx_description
1 polymer ?
#
loop_
_entity_poly.entity_id
_entity_poly.type
_entity_poly.pdbx_seq_one_letter_code
_entity_poly.pdbx_strand_id
1 'polypeptide(L)'
;MKKDIHQEKWRCIGESVRGASHLRSGLPNQDAIQWYPGYPETGIGLPVILAVSDGHGSAKSFRSDKGSQFAVSTAIRVIQEFLLTTQKSDINFPTLKDGTERLLPQRLVNEWRKIVQQHLQEYPFTDEEKENLVKKDGESAWKSVENNNFLVYGATLLAVLVTESFILYIQLGDGDILEVNSQGETTRILERDPKLIANETTSLCMNKAWNEFQVHLEPYTKGMSRKMPALILVSTDGYSNSFSTDEGFFKIGKDYLNMFKSNSAENVREKIPVFLKETSEKGSGDDITLGIIKRPEINDLDYLPDILENLDKKVTLVEDLNVRQKESISDLESNMRRLQASEITVKNKIAVAIIGLIITFPLTLVNILFSIHLSSRLAIVEGKGLNQQEKGDAGLRNLESSQRKQPLRVDKNE
;
A
#
# COMPACT_ATOMS: atom_id res chain seq x y z
N MET A 1 -17.58 -1.49 6.55
CA MET A 1 -16.74 -2.34 7.44
C MET A 1 -15.29 -2.09 7.09
N LYS A 2 -14.51 -1.58 8.05
CA LYS A 2 -13.05 -1.47 7.94
C LYS A 2 -12.51 -2.89 7.70
N LYS A 3 -11.77 -3.08 6.61
CA LYS A 3 -11.00 -4.30 6.38
C LYS A 3 -9.84 -4.27 7.39
N ASP A 4 -9.97 -5.02 8.48
CA ASP A 4 -8.81 -5.55 9.19
C ASP A 4 -8.16 -6.58 8.27
N ILE A 5 -7.32 -6.09 7.35
CA ILE A 5 -6.18 -6.83 6.86
C ILE A 5 -5.14 -6.61 7.95
N HIS A 6 -4.56 -7.68 8.51
CA HIS A 6 -3.40 -7.56 9.39
C HIS A 6 -2.19 -7.02 8.58
N GLN A 7 -2.24 -5.70 8.35
CA GLN A 7 -1.16 -4.75 8.16
C GLN A 7 -0.04 -5.13 7.17
N GLU A 8 -0.30 -4.80 5.90
CA GLU A 8 0.67 -4.35 4.90
C GLU A 8 1.63 -3.30 5.50
N LYS A 9 2.71 -3.72 6.15
CA LYS A 9 3.63 -2.80 6.83
C LYS A 9 5.07 -3.15 6.53
N TRP A 10 5.80 -2.12 6.14
CA TRP A 10 7.26 -2.15 6.06
C TRP A 10 7.83 -2.62 7.40
N ARG A 11 8.90 -3.42 7.32
CA ARG A 11 9.60 -3.97 8.47
C ARG A 11 11.03 -3.47 8.50
N CYS A 12 11.55 -3.16 9.68
CA CYS A 12 12.93 -2.80 9.91
C CYS A 12 13.52 -3.72 10.98
N ILE A 13 14.64 -4.35 10.64
CA ILE A 13 15.44 -5.19 11.54
C ILE A 13 16.90 -4.83 11.31
N GLY A 14 17.76 -5.11 12.28
CA GLY A 14 19.19 -4.87 12.11
C GLY A 14 19.96 -5.15 13.37
N GLU A 15 21.26 -5.37 13.21
CA GLU A 15 22.16 -5.74 14.29
C GLU A 15 23.54 -5.12 14.06
N SER A 16 24.28 -4.94 15.14
CA SER A 16 25.65 -4.42 15.14
C SER A 16 26.52 -5.35 15.96
N VAL A 17 27.63 -5.82 15.37
CA VAL A 17 28.54 -6.76 16.02
C VAL A 17 29.93 -6.16 16.15
N ARG A 18 30.55 -6.45 17.28
CA ARG A 18 31.94 -6.11 17.53
C ARG A 18 32.86 -6.97 16.66
N GLY A 19 33.78 -6.33 15.96
CA GLY A 19 34.70 -6.92 15.03
C GLY A 19 35.78 -7.76 15.68
N ALA A 20 36.33 -8.69 14.90
CA ALA A 20 37.39 -9.60 15.38
C ALA A 20 38.66 -8.84 15.82
N SER A 21 39.03 -7.76 15.14
CA SER A 21 40.17 -6.90 15.48
C SER A 21 39.91 -6.10 16.76
N HIS A 22 38.69 -5.59 16.95
CA HIS A 22 38.30 -4.90 18.18
C HIS A 22 38.22 -5.83 19.38
N LEU A 23 37.77 -7.08 19.19
CA LEU A 23 37.82 -8.13 20.22
C LEU A 23 39.26 -8.42 20.64
N ARG A 24 40.17 -8.66 19.69
CA ARG A 24 41.60 -8.91 19.98
C ARG A 24 42.28 -7.74 20.70
N SER A 25 41.89 -6.52 20.36
CA SER A 25 42.50 -5.28 20.88
C SER A 25 41.82 -4.75 22.14
N GLY A 26 40.77 -5.40 22.64
CA GLY A 26 40.03 -4.93 23.81
C GLY A 26 39.19 -3.67 23.58
N LEU A 27 39.03 -3.19 22.34
CA LEU A 27 38.26 -1.99 21.97
C LEU A 27 36.76 -2.25 21.87
N PRO A 28 35.86 -1.35 22.31
CA PRO A 28 34.41 -1.56 22.21
C PRO A 28 33.94 -1.66 20.75
N ASN A 29 32.67 -2.02 20.55
CA ASN A 29 32.02 -1.81 19.26
C ASN A 29 31.85 -0.29 19.07
N GLN A 30 32.42 0.24 18.00
CA GLN A 30 32.42 1.64 17.63
C GLN A 30 31.33 1.96 16.60
N ASP A 31 30.66 0.95 16.05
CA ASP A 31 29.45 1.14 15.25
C ASP A 31 28.20 1.36 16.11
N ALA A 32 27.18 1.97 15.50
CA ALA A 32 25.85 2.09 16.06
C ALA A 32 24.75 1.91 15.00
N ILE A 33 23.59 1.42 15.45
CA ILE A 33 22.36 1.33 14.66
C ILE A 33 21.17 1.76 15.50
N GLN A 34 20.24 2.50 14.91
CA GLN A 34 18.92 2.76 15.48
C GLN A 34 17.86 2.83 14.39
N TRP A 35 16.60 2.56 14.76
CA TRP A 35 15.47 2.76 13.86
C TRP A 35 14.23 3.30 14.56
N TYR A 36 13.29 3.76 13.75
CA TYR A 36 11.95 4.14 14.15
C TYR A 36 10.93 3.43 13.24
N PRO A 37 9.80 2.95 13.77
CA PRO A 37 9.39 3.03 15.17
C PRO A 37 10.09 2.04 16.11
N GLY A 38 10.07 2.36 17.41
CA GLY A 38 10.20 1.40 18.50
C GLY A 38 11.57 0.74 18.78
N TYR A 39 12.70 1.18 18.22
CA TYR A 39 14.01 0.56 18.52
C TYR A 39 14.24 0.29 20.04
N PRO A 40 14.74 -0.90 20.44
CA PRO A 40 15.19 -2.01 19.59
C PRO A 40 14.06 -2.91 19.05
N GLU A 41 12.78 -2.67 19.37
CA GLU A 41 11.63 -3.44 18.87
C GLU A 41 10.31 -2.65 18.79
N THR A 42 10.03 -2.02 17.66
CA THR A 42 8.90 -2.38 16.78
C THR A 42 9.13 -1.60 15.50
N GLY A 43 10.00 -2.11 14.64
CA GLY A 43 10.29 -1.55 13.32
C GLY A 43 9.19 -1.86 12.30
N ILE A 44 7.90 -1.73 12.67
CA ILE A 44 6.78 -2.13 11.81
C ILE A 44 5.89 -0.91 11.52
N GLY A 45 5.69 -0.60 10.24
CA GLY A 45 4.77 0.44 9.80
C GLY A 45 5.46 1.53 8.98
N LEU A 46 4.75 2.62 8.74
CA LEU A 46 5.30 3.83 8.15
C LEU A 46 5.02 5.01 9.09
N PRO A 47 5.90 6.02 9.12
CA PRO A 47 7.20 6.07 8.45
C PRO A 47 8.23 5.14 9.11
N VAL A 48 9.15 4.57 8.32
CA VAL A 48 10.33 3.86 8.83
C VAL A 48 11.54 4.77 8.70
N ILE A 49 12.34 4.89 9.75
CA ILE A 49 13.65 5.52 9.68
C ILE A 49 14.67 4.50 10.16
N LEU A 50 15.74 4.29 9.41
CA LEU A 50 16.88 3.47 9.81
C LEU A 50 18.13 4.35 9.73
N ALA A 51 18.95 4.33 10.76
CA ALA A 51 20.25 5.00 10.77
C ALA A 51 21.34 4.04 11.26
N VAL A 52 22.48 4.06 10.57
CA VAL A 52 23.71 3.38 10.97
C VAL A 52 24.86 4.38 10.98
N SER A 53 25.86 4.13 11.80
CA SER A 53 27.04 4.99 11.94
C SER A 53 28.24 4.14 12.31
N ASP A 54 29.37 4.45 11.70
CA ASP A 54 30.67 3.87 11.95
C ASP A 54 31.53 4.88 12.70
N GLY A 55 32.12 4.47 13.82
CA GLY A 55 33.02 5.28 14.62
C GLY A 55 34.48 5.07 14.20
N HIS A 56 35.22 6.16 13.99
CA HIS A 56 36.61 6.07 13.50
C HIS A 56 37.53 5.24 14.40
N GLY A 57 38.34 4.37 13.78
CA GLY A 57 39.35 3.56 14.46
C GLY A 57 40.69 4.27 14.76
N SER A 58 40.85 5.55 14.38
CA SER A 58 42.09 6.30 14.63
C SER A 58 42.33 6.56 16.14
N ALA A 59 43.59 6.65 16.58
CA ALA A 59 43.90 6.81 18.01
C ALA A 59 43.27 8.07 18.64
N LYS A 60 43.19 9.16 17.86
CA LYS A 60 42.55 10.42 18.28
C LYS A 60 41.04 10.29 18.51
N SER A 61 40.39 9.26 17.96
CA SER A 61 38.93 9.04 18.01
C SER A 61 38.55 8.09 19.15
N PHE A 62 39.16 8.27 20.32
CA PHE A 62 39.05 7.33 21.45
C PHE A 62 37.67 7.28 22.14
N ARG A 63 36.71 8.11 21.72
CA ARG A 63 35.29 8.03 22.13
C ARG A 63 34.34 7.91 20.93
N SER A 64 34.80 7.31 19.84
CA SER A 64 34.01 7.16 18.61
C SER A 64 32.79 6.25 18.79
N ASP A 65 32.81 5.31 19.74
CA ASP A 65 31.64 4.53 20.18
C ASP A 65 30.49 5.44 20.66
N LYS A 66 30.81 6.53 21.37
CA LYS A 66 29.83 7.56 21.74
C LYS A 66 29.46 8.43 20.55
N GLY A 67 30.44 8.76 19.72
CA GLY A 67 30.24 9.52 18.49
C GLY A 67 29.17 8.91 17.58
N SER A 68 29.27 7.61 17.30
CA SER A 68 28.33 6.87 16.45
C SER A 68 26.96 6.70 17.11
N GLN A 69 26.91 6.42 18.42
CA GLN A 69 25.66 6.37 19.20
C GLN A 69 24.90 7.71 19.14
N PHE A 70 25.62 8.83 19.27
CA PHE A 70 25.03 10.16 19.14
C PHE A 70 24.59 10.46 17.71
N ALA A 71 25.30 9.94 16.70
CA ALA A 71 24.97 10.14 15.31
C ALA A 71 23.61 9.52 14.95
N VAL A 72 23.43 8.23 15.25
CA VAL A 72 22.17 7.53 14.92
C VAL A 72 20.99 8.10 15.69
N SER A 73 21.14 8.40 16.98
CA SER A 73 20.06 9.00 17.79
C SER A 73 19.69 10.40 17.34
N THR A 74 20.68 11.21 16.94
CA THR A 74 20.44 12.51 16.32
C THR A 74 19.67 12.36 15.02
N ALA A 75 20.08 11.42 14.15
CA ALA A 75 19.44 11.20 12.87
C ALA A 75 17.97 10.83 13.02
N ILE A 76 17.67 9.85 13.88
CA ILE A 76 16.29 9.43 14.17
C ILE A 76 15.44 10.62 14.60
N ARG A 77 15.90 11.41 15.59
CA ARG A 77 15.16 12.57 16.10
C ARG A 77 14.98 13.67 15.05
N VAL A 78 16.07 14.08 14.39
CA VAL A 78 16.07 15.20 13.44
C VAL A 78 15.21 14.88 12.21
N ILE A 79 15.26 13.65 11.71
CA ILE A 79 14.46 13.21 10.56
C ILE A 79 12.96 13.15 10.94
N GLN A 80 12.61 12.68 12.14
CA GLN A 80 11.22 12.74 12.62
C GLN A 80 10.71 14.18 12.70
N GLU A 81 11.48 15.08 13.32
CA GLU A 81 11.13 16.50 13.45
C GLU A 81 10.98 17.19 12.08
N PHE A 82 11.84 16.82 11.12
CA PHE A 82 11.75 17.27 9.74
C PHE A 82 10.44 16.81 9.08
N LEU A 83 10.14 15.49 9.14
CA LEU A 83 8.94 14.92 8.55
C LEU A 83 7.65 15.53 9.15
N LEU A 84 7.60 15.74 10.46
CA LEU A 84 6.46 16.38 11.13
C LEU A 84 6.25 17.82 10.67
N THR A 85 7.34 18.57 10.45
CA THR A 85 7.26 19.94 9.92
C THR A 85 6.72 19.93 8.50
N THR A 86 7.22 19.03 7.65
CA THR A 86 6.77 18.91 6.25
C THR A 86 5.29 18.55 6.15
N GLN A 87 4.79 17.62 6.98
CA GLN A 87 3.38 17.21 6.96
C GLN A 87 2.44 18.32 7.42
N LYS A 88 2.85 19.17 8.37
CA LYS A 88 2.02 20.28 8.85
C LYS A 88 1.90 21.43 7.87
N SER A 89 2.88 21.58 6.98
CA SER A 89 3.01 22.75 6.11
C SER A 89 2.58 22.48 4.65
N ASP A 90 2.03 21.31 4.34
CA ASP A 90 1.61 20.89 2.99
C ASP A 90 2.66 21.23 1.91
N ILE A 91 3.93 20.98 2.22
CA ILE A 91 5.07 21.39 1.40
C ILE A 91 5.08 20.62 0.07
N ASN A 92 5.26 21.34 -1.04
CA ASN A 92 5.43 20.72 -2.35
C ASN A 92 6.78 19.99 -2.50
N PHE A 93 6.89 19.10 -3.50
CA PHE A 93 8.09 18.28 -3.67
C PHE A 93 9.39 19.09 -3.91
N PRO A 94 9.41 20.17 -4.74
CA PRO A 94 10.61 21.01 -4.87
C PRO A 94 11.11 21.62 -3.56
N THR A 95 10.21 22.15 -2.73
CA THR A 95 10.59 22.72 -1.42
C THR A 95 11.01 21.65 -0.43
N LEU A 96 10.39 20.45 -0.49
CA LEU A 96 10.84 19.29 0.27
C LEU A 96 12.28 18.91 -0.11
N LYS A 97 12.56 18.80 -1.41
CA LYS A 97 13.89 18.48 -1.94
C LYS A 97 14.95 19.49 -1.50
N ASP A 98 14.67 20.78 -1.63
CA ASP A 98 15.57 21.85 -1.18
C ASP A 98 15.85 21.76 0.33
N GLY A 99 14.79 21.54 1.13
CA GLY A 99 14.91 21.33 2.57
C GLY A 99 15.77 20.10 2.93
N THR A 100 15.58 18.98 2.25
CA THR A 100 16.37 17.76 2.48
C THR A 100 17.83 17.91 2.07
N GLU A 101 18.13 18.64 0.99
CA GLU A 101 19.50 18.76 0.47
C GLU A 101 20.31 19.84 1.21
N ARG A 102 19.67 20.92 1.66
CA ARG A 102 20.38 22.07 2.25
C ARG A 102 20.26 22.16 3.76
N LEU A 103 19.06 21.97 4.30
CA LEU A 103 18.78 22.25 5.71
C LEU A 103 19.04 21.03 6.59
N LEU A 104 18.67 19.85 6.11
CA LEU A 104 18.78 18.62 6.89
C LEU A 104 20.23 18.25 7.23
N PRO A 105 21.22 18.27 6.31
CA PRO A 105 22.62 17.99 6.64
C PRO A 105 23.19 18.94 7.68
N GLN A 106 22.90 20.25 7.56
CA GLN A 106 23.35 21.25 8.53
C GLN A 106 22.75 20.99 9.91
N ARG A 107 21.46 20.66 9.97
CA ARG A 107 20.78 20.34 11.23
C ARG A 107 21.35 19.08 11.88
N LEU A 108 21.58 18.02 11.10
CA LEU A 108 22.19 16.77 11.60
C LEU A 108 23.56 17.04 12.25
N VAL A 109 24.45 17.76 11.55
CA VAL A 109 25.78 18.10 12.07
C VAL A 109 25.68 18.97 13.33
N ASN A 110 24.84 20.02 13.31
CA ASN A 110 24.72 20.94 14.43
C ASN A 110 24.14 20.27 15.68
N GLU A 111 23.13 19.43 15.52
CA GLU A 111 22.50 18.71 16.63
C GLU A 111 23.43 17.63 17.21
N TRP A 112 24.18 16.93 16.37
CA TRP A 112 25.20 15.98 16.83
C TRP A 112 26.30 16.69 17.63
N ARG A 113 26.80 17.84 17.12
CA ARG A 113 27.82 18.64 17.81
C ARG A 113 27.34 19.14 19.18
N LYS A 114 26.07 19.50 19.32
CA LYS A 114 25.49 19.90 20.61
C LYS A 114 25.55 18.75 21.63
N ILE A 115 25.17 17.53 21.23
CA ILE A 115 25.21 16.36 22.10
C ILE A 115 26.67 16.03 22.48
N VAL A 116 27.59 16.08 21.52
CA VAL A 116 29.03 15.88 21.80
C VAL A 116 29.57 16.92 22.78
N GLN A 117 29.23 18.20 22.60
CA GLN A 117 29.64 19.28 23.51
C GLN A 117 29.08 19.07 24.92
N GLN A 118 27.81 18.67 25.04
CA GLN A 118 27.21 18.35 26.32
C GLN A 118 27.93 17.18 27.00
N HIS A 119 28.21 16.11 26.26
CA HIS A 119 28.94 14.96 26.79
C HIS A 119 30.38 15.33 27.21
N LEU A 120 31.06 16.21 26.46
CA LEU A 120 32.38 16.73 26.83
C LEU A 120 32.38 17.59 28.09
N GLN A 121 31.28 18.32 28.35
CA GLN A 121 31.14 19.10 29.57
C GLN A 121 30.90 18.19 30.79
N GLU A 122 30.12 17.14 30.63
CA GLU A 122 29.83 16.16 31.69
C GLU A 122 31.01 15.23 31.96
N TYR A 123 31.73 14.85 30.90
CA TYR A 123 32.91 14.00 30.94
C TYR A 123 34.09 14.70 30.26
N PRO A 124 34.77 15.64 30.92
CA PRO A 124 35.97 16.28 30.40
C PRO A 124 37.05 15.26 30.02
N PHE A 125 38.03 15.68 29.21
CA PHE A 125 39.19 14.84 28.92
C PHE A 125 40.00 14.59 30.18
N THR A 126 40.41 13.34 30.37
CA THR A 126 41.29 12.93 31.46
C THR A 126 42.76 13.06 31.04
N ASP A 127 43.64 13.22 32.02
CA ASP A 127 45.09 13.19 31.76
C ASP A 127 45.52 11.85 31.16
N GLU A 128 44.88 10.74 31.57
CA GLU A 128 45.13 9.40 31.02
C GLU A 128 44.80 9.31 29.53
N GLU A 129 43.66 9.85 29.07
CA GLU A 129 43.31 9.89 27.64
C GLU A 129 44.33 10.70 26.83
N LYS A 130 44.78 11.83 27.38
CA LYS A 130 45.83 12.65 26.76
C LYS A 130 47.14 11.89 26.66
N GLU A 131 47.62 11.34 27.76
CA GLU A 131 48.88 10.59 27.82
C GLU A 131 48.85 9.39 26.87
N ASN A 132 47.73 8.66 26.82
CA ASN A 132 47.55 7.53 25.91
C ASN A 132 47.61 7.96 24.44
N LEU A 133 46.95 9.07 24.07
CA LEU A 133 47.01 9.59 22.70
C LEU A 133 48.42 10.06 22.34
N VAL A 134 49.07 10.84 23.19
CA VAL A 134 50.43 11.34 22.96
C VAL A 134 51.42 10.18 22.85
N LYS A 135 51.27 9.15 23.67
CA LYS A 135 52.12 7.95 23.59
C LYS A 135 51.95 7.20 22.27
N LYS A 136 50.73 7.16 21.71
CA LYS A 136 50.42 6.40 20.49
C LYS A 136 50.75 7.17 19.21
N ASP A 137 50.35 8.44 19.12
CA ASP A 137 50.41 9.24 17.89
C ASP A 137 51.18 10.57 18.05
N GLY A 138 51.77 10.83 19.22
CA GLY A 138 52.59 12.02 19.50
C GLY A 138 51.80 13.28 19.90
N GLU A 139 52.54 14.32 20.31
CA GLU A 139 51.98 15.59 20.80
C GLU A 139 51.14 16.34 19.74
N SER A 140 51.47 16.18 18.45
CA SER A 140 50.69 16.77 17.35
C SER A 140 49.28 16.22 17.27
N ALA A 141 49.05 14.96 17.67
CA ALA A 141 47.72 14.37 17.71
C ALA A 141 46.85 15.02 18.79
N TRP A 142 47.41 15.24 19.99
CA TRP A 142 46.71 15.96 21.05
C TRP A 142 46.42 17.40 20.66
N LYS A 143 47.38 18.12 20.06
CA LYS A 143 47.16 19.48 19.56
C LYS A 143 46.03 19.55 18.53
N SER A 144 45.86 18.50 17.71
CA SER A 144 44.75 18.40 16.77
C SER A 144 43.41 18.26 17.49
N VAL A 145 43.36 17.47 18.56
CA VAL A 145 42.19 17.34 19.44
C VAL A 145 41.87 18.68 20.12
N GLU A 146 42.86 19.40 20.66
CA GLU A 146 42.66 20.72 21.26
C GLU A 146 42.09 21.75 20.28
N ASN A 147 42.49 21.67 19.00
CA ASN A 147 41.96 22.54 17.94
C ASN A 147 40.53 22.14 17.52
N ASN A 148 40.20 20.85 17.61
CA ASN A 148 38.90 20.32 17.24
C ASN A 148 38.53 19.10 18.10
N ASN A 149 37.87 19.36 19.22
CA ASN A 149 37.44 18.31 20.16
C ASN A 149 36.48 17.28 19.53
N PHE A 150 35.81 17.61 18.42
CA PHE A 150 34.91 16.68 17.74
C PHE A 150 35.65 15.48 17.13
N LEU A 151 36.96 15.58 16.89
CA LEU A 151 37.77 14.48 16.37
C LEU A 151 37.72 13.25 17.30
N VAL A 152 37.56 13.47 18.60
CA VAL A 152 37.47 12.39 19.60
C VAL A 152 36.24 11.49 19.41
N TYR A 153 35.19 12.05 18.81
CA TYR A 153 33.91 11.41 18.57
C TYR A 153 33.70 11.11 17.08
N GLY A 154 34.75 11.17 16.26
CA GLY A 154 34.61 11.06 14.81
C GLY A 154 33.79 9.83 14.39
N ALA A 155 32.74 10.08 13.61
CA ALA A 155 31.82 9.05 13.14
C ALA A 155 31.20 9.41 11.77
N THR A 156 30.80 8.41 11.00
CA THR A 156 30.01 8.51 9.77
C THR A 156 28.52 8.63 10.10
N LEU A 157 27.66 8.81 9.11
CA LEU A 157 26.21 8.70 9.29
C LEU A 157 25.52 8.33 7.98
N LEU A 158 24.86 7.18 7.98
CA LEU A 158 23.94 6.77 6.92
C LEU A 158 22.53 6.69 7.49
N ALA A 159 21.55 7.22 6.77
CA ALA A 159 20.15 7.14 7.16
C ALA A 159 19.21 7.01 5.97
N VAL A 160 18.12 6.26 6.18
CA VAL A 160 17.03 6.06 5.22
C VAL A 160 15.71 6.37 5.89
N LEU A 161 14.87 7.18 5.26
CA LEU A 161 13.49 7.43 5.64
C LEU A 161 12.56 6.91 4.53
N VAL A 162 11.69 5.96 4.87
CA VAL A 162 10.64 5.45 4.00
C VAL A 162 9.29 5.99 4.48
N THR A 163 8.54 6.63 3.59
CA THR A 163 7.19 7.15 3.86
C THR A 163 6.16 6.48 2.94
N GLU A 164 4.92 6.97 2.92
CA GLU A 164 3.90 6.59 1.94
C GLU A 164 4.08 7.26 0.57
N SER A 165 4.89 8.32 0.47
CA SER A 165 4.99 9.17 -0.73
C SER A 165 6.40 9.31 -1.32
N PHE A 166 7.45 9.02 -0.55
CA PHE A 166 8.84 9.05 -1.00
C PHE A 166 9.77 8.20 -0.12
N ILE A 167 10.99 7.97 -0.63
CA ILE A 167 12.15 7.50 0.13
C ILE A 167 13.22 8.59 0.12
N LEU A 168 13.83 8.83 1.27
CA LEU A 168 14.96 9.73 1.45
C LEU A 168 16.19 8.93 1.89
N TYR A 169 17.28 9.08 1.16
CA TYR A 169 18.58 8.49 1.42
C TYR A 169 19.57 9.58 1.80
N ILE A 170 20.33 9.37 2.87
CA ILE A 170 21.29 10.33 3.41
C ILE A 170 22.56 9.56 3.74
N GLN A 171 23.71 10.04 3.26
CA GLN A 171 25.00 9.43 3.55
C GLN A 171 26.07 10.48 3.76
N LEU A 172 26.81 10.33 4.85
CA LEU A 172 28.10 10.92 5.12
C LEU A 172 29.04 9.78 5.54
N GLY A 173 30.15 9.61 4.84
CA GLY A 173 31.07 8.49 5.02
C GLY A 173 30.98 7.46 3.90
N ASP A 174 31.61 6.32 4.14
CA ASP A 174 31.99 5.28 3.18
C ASP A 174 31.19 3.97 3.31
N GLY A 175 30.25 3.91 4.25
CA GLY A 175 29.27 2.82 4.33
C GLY A 175 28.42 2.66 3.08
N ASP A 176 27.50 1.70 3.10
CA ASP A 176 26.76 1.27 1.92
C ASP A 176 25.24 1.38 2.13
N ILE A 177 24.55 1.97 1.15
CA ILE A 177 23.09 1.89 1.00
C ILE A 177 22.77 1.15 -0.31
N LEU A 178 22.18 -0.03 -0.18
CA LEU A 178 21.78 -0.86 -1.31
C LEU A 178 20.26 -0.97 -1.40
N GLU A 179 19.72 -0.78 -2.59
CA GLU A 179 18.35 -1.20 -2.93
C GLU A 179 18.37 -2.58 -3.56
N VAL A 180 17.36 -3.39 -3.25
CA VAL A 180 17.10 -4.66 -3.91
C VAL A 180 15.68 -4.66 -4.46
N ASN A 181 15.53 -4.91 -5.75
CA ASN A 181 14.20 -5.05 -6.36
C ASN A 181 13.58 -6.43 -6.07
N SER A 182 12.30 -6.63 -6.43
CA SER A 182 11.59 -7.90 -6.23
C SER A 182 12.22 -9.09 -6.98
N GLN A 183 13.04 -8.83 -7.99
CA GLN A 183 13.77 -9.84 -8.76
C GLN A 183 15.12 -10.22 -8.12
N GLY A 184 15.56 -9.50 -7.09
CA GLY A 184 16.84 -9.71 -6.42
C GLY A 184 18.02 -9.00 -7.08
N GLU A 185 17.78 -8.08 -8.00
CA GLU A 185 18.82 -7.19 -8.52
C GLU A 185 19.15 -6.16 -7.44
N THR A 186 20.45 -6.00 -7.17
CA THR A 186 20.96 -5.15 -6.10
C THR A 186 21.71 -3.98 -6.71
N THR A 187 21.35 -2.76 -6.32
CA THR A 187 21.95 -1.53 -6.81
C THR A 187 22.37 -0.64 -5.64
N ARG A 188 23.49 0.05 -5.81
CA ARG A 188 23.96 1.08 -4.88
C ARG A 188 23.32 2.42 -5.27
N ILE A 189 22.66 3.10 -4.32
CA ILE A 189 21.91 4.33 -4.62
C ILE A 189 22.79 5.58 -4.61
N LEU A 190 23.73 5.65 -3.68
CA LEU A 190 24.68 6.76 -3.57
C LEU A 190 26.06 6.24 -3.96
N GLU A 191 26.66 6.85 -4.97
CA GLU A 191 27.98 6.46 -5.46
C GLU A 191 29.05 6.73 -4.40
N ARG A 192 30.04 5.85 -4.30
CA ARG A 192 31.24 6.15 -3.50
C ARG A 192 31.95 7.32 -4.15
N ASP A 193 32.33 8.33 -3.37
CA ASP A 193 33.06 9.46 -3.92
C ASP A 193 34.42 8.97 -4.46
N PRO A 194 34.67 9.05 -5.77
CA PRO A 194 35.92 8.59 -6.37
C PRO A 194 37.14 9.41 -5.93
N LYS A 195 36.97 10.48 -5.14
CA LYS A 195 38.08 11.23 -4.52
C LYS A 195 38.53 10.62 -3.19
N LEU A 196 37.75 9.72 -2.58
CA LEU A 196 38.09 9.04 -1.31
C LEU A 196 39.04 7.84 -1.50
N ILE A 197 39.77 7.77 -2.62
CA ILE A 197 40.70 6.69 -2.98
C ILE A 197 41.90 6.56 -2.01
N ALA A 198 42.01 7.39 -0.96
CA ALA A 198 43.15 7.44 -0.05
C ALA A 198 42.79 7.58 1.45
N ASN A 199 41.83 6.79 1.97
CA ASN A 199 41.57 6.62 3.41
C ASN A 199 41.09 7.87 4.19
N GLU A 200 40.57 8.90 3.53
CA GLU A 200 39.93 10.02 4.24
C GLU A 200 38.41 9.81 4.24
N THR A 201 37.90 9.08 5.23
CA THR A 201 36.46 8.91 5.45
C THR A 201 35.81 10.25 5.81
N THR A 202 34.78 10.67 5.07
CA THR A 202 34.00 11.87 5.41
C THR A 202 33.19 11.64 6.69
N SER A 203 33.14 12.65 7.57
CA SER A 203 32.68 12.44 8.94
C SER A 203 32.09 13.69 9.60
N LEU A 204 31.20 13.47 10.57
CA LEU A 204 30.51 14.52 11.34
C LEU A 204 31.47 15.47 12.07
N CYS A 205 32.68 15.00 12.40
CA CYS A 205 33.69 15.80 13.09
C CYS A 205 34.41 16.83 12.18
N MET A 206 34.22 16.75 10.85
CA MET A 206 34.82 17.70 9.92
C MET A 206 34.18 19.08 10.05
N ASN A 207 34.96 20.15 9.85
CA ASN A 207 34.51 21.54 10.02
C ASN A 207 33.25 21.86 9.19
N LYS A 208 33.21 21.43 7.94
CA LYS A 208 32.08 21.63 7.00
C LYS A 208 31.45 20.29 6.58
N ALA A 209 31.30 19.35 7.51
CA ALA A 209 30.76 18.01 7.26
C ALA A 209 29.44 18.02 6.45
N TRP A 210 28.58 19.02 6.64
CA TRP A 210 27.31 19.15 5.92
C TRP A 210 27.46 19.28 4.39
N ASN A 211 28.62 19.72 3.88
CA ASN A 211 28.87 19.82 2.44
C ASN A 211 29.19 18.46 1.81
N GLU A 212 29.59 17.49 2.62
CA GLU A 212 30.02 16.16 2.17
C GLU A 212 28.87 15.14 2.22
N PHE A 213 27.68 15.57 2.68
CA PHE A 213 26.50 14.70 2.64
C PHE A 213 26.02 14.50 1.21
N GLN A 214 25.83 13.23 0.86
CA GLN A 214 25.04 12.84 -0.29
C GLN A 214 23.58 12.65 0.16
N VAL A 215 22.66 13.25 -0.59
CA VAL A 215 21.21 13.19 -0.31
C VAL A 215 20.48 12.82 -1.60
N HIS A 216 19.67 11.76 -1.57
CA HIS A 216 18.80 11.38 -2.68
C HIS A 216 17.35 11.25 -2.20
N LEU A 217 16.43 11.90 -2.90
CA LEU A 217 15.00 11.90 -2.60
C LEU A 217 14.22 11.32 -3.77
N GLU A 218 13.66 10.13 -3.59
CA GLU A 218 12.90 9.39 -4.62
C GLU A 218 11.40 9.41 -4.29
N PRO A 219 10.56 10.15 -5.07
CA PRO A 219 9.11 10.14 -4.87
C PRO A 219 8.45 8.89 -5.47
N TYR A 220 7.39 8.39 -4.83
CA TYR A 220 6.52 7.41 -5.46
C TYR A 220 5.53 8.12 -6.38
N THR A 221 5.56 7.79 -7.67
CA THR A 221 4.55 8.27 -8.61
C THR A 221 3.33 7.34 -8.55
N LYS A 222 2.14 7.88 -8.25
CA LYS A 222 0.88 7.13 -8.34
C LYS A 222 0.78 6.49 -9.74
N GLY A 223 0.58 5.16 -9.78
CA GLY A 223 0.50 4.38 -11.03
C GLY A 223 1.80 3.68 -11.44
N MET A 224 2.94 3.96 -10.80
CA MET A 224 4.19 3.21 -10.99
C MET A 224 4.43 2.27 -9.82
N SER A 225 3.69 1.14 -9.76
CA SER A 225 3.93 0.06 -8.79
C SER A 225 5.32 -0.59 -8.88
N ARG A 226 6.12 -0.24 -9.90
CA ARG A 226 7.32 -0.97 -10.32
C ARG A 226 8.64 -0.43 -9.77
N LYS A 227 8.63 0.63 -8.94
CA LYS A 227 9.84 1.34 -8.49
C LYS A 227 10.13 1.28 -6.98
N MET A 228 9.25 0.71 -6.16
CA MET A 228 9.57 0.56 -4.73
C MET A 228 10.53 -0.61 -4.53
N PRO A 229 11.67 -0.42 -3.83
CA PRO A 229 12.55 -1.52 -3.50
C PRO A 229 11.80 -2.58 -2.67
N ALA A 230 12.17 -3.85 -2.87
CA ALA A 230 11.73 -4.93 -2.00
C ALA A 230 12.54 -4.91 -0.70
N LEU A 231 13.84 -4.62 -0.77
CA LEU A 231 14.72 -4.42 0.38
C LEU A 231 15.55 -3.15 0.23
N ILE A 232 15.86 -2.53 1.36
CA ILE A 232 16.93 -1.55 1.48
C ILE A 232 17.88 -2.07 2.55
N LEU A 233 19.16 -2.22 2.22
CA LEU A 233 20.22 -2.59 3.14
C LEU A 233 21.07 -1.35 3.43
N VAL A 234 21.35 -1.12 4.70
CA VAL A 234 22.19 0.00 5.17
C VAL A 234 23.27 -0.58 6.07
N SER A 235 24.54 -0.45 5.69
CA SER A 235 25.65 -1.03 6.44
C SER A 235 26.85 -0.11 6.59
N THR A 236 27.64 -0.35 7.64
CA THR A 236 29.00 0.21 7.77
C THR A 236 29.95 -0.47 6.78
N ASP A 237 31.07 0.18 6.48
CA ASP A 237 31.99 -0.26 5.42
C ASP A 237 32.72 -1.55 5.79
N GLY A 238 32.83 -1.87 7.09
CA GLY A 238 33.31 -3.16 7.60
C GLY A 238 32.63 -4.36 6.91
N TYR A 239 31.37 -4.22 6.47
CA TYR A 239 30.69 -5.27 5.70
C TYR A 239 31.24 -5.38 4.28
N SER A 240 31.24 -4.29 3.51
CA SER A 240 31.67 -4.32 2.10
C SER A 240 33.17 -4.57 1.96
N ASN A 241 33.98 -4.05 2.87
CA ASN A 241 35.43 -4.29 2.96
C ASN A 241 35.78 -5.76 3.25
N SER A 242 34.81 -6.57 3.66
CA SER A 242 34.98 -8.03 3.83
C SER A 242 34.82 -8.81 2.51
N PHE A 243 34.50 -8.14 1.40
CA PHE A 243 34.38 -8.74 0.07
C PHE A 243 35.49 -8.23 -0.86
N SER A 244 35.94 -9.10 -1.76
CA SER A 244 37.01 -8.76 -2.70
C SER A 244 36.56 -7.85 -3.85
N THR A 245 35.26 -7.85 -4.18
CA THR A 245 34.68 -7.02 -5.25
C THR A 245 33.25 -6.58 -4.90
N ASP A 246 32.81 -5.47 -5.50
CA ASP A 246 31.43 -4.98 -5.37
C ASP A 246 30.41 -6.02 -5.86
N GLU A 247 30.70 -6.77 -6.93
CA GLU A 247 29.81 -7.84 -7.41
C GLU A 247 29.70 -9.00 -6.40
N GLY A 248 30.76 -9.25 -5.62
CA GLY A 248 30.73 -10.17 -4.50
C GLY A 248 29.82 -9.67 -3.39
N PHE A 249 29.99 -8.40 -3.00
CA PHE A 249 29.18 -7.75 -1.98
C PHE A 249 27.70 -7.66 -2.37
N PHE A 250 27.37 -7.28 -3.60
CA PHE A 250 25.98 -7.11 -4.05
C PHE A 250 25.15 -8.40 -4.01
N LYS A 251 25.78 -9.58 -3.90
CA LYS A 251 25.06 -10.85 -3.73
C LYS A 251 24.26 -10.89 -2.42
N ILE A 252 24.69 -10.16 -1.38
CA ILE A 252 23.97 -10.14 -0.10
C ILE A 252 22.51 -9.69 -0.26
N GLY A 253 22.24 -8.79 -1.20
CA GLY A 253 20.88 -8.30 -1.43
C GLY A 253 19.93 -9.40 -1.87
N LYS A 254 20.36 -10.22 -2.84
CA LYS A 254 19.61 -11.39 -3.29
C LYS A 254 19.52 -12.47 -2.21
N ASP A 255 20.59 -12.67 -1.44
CA ASP A 255 20.63 -13.68 -0.39
C ASP A 255 19.63 -13.35 0.74
N TYR A 256 19.66 -12.12 1.26
CA TYR A 256 18.67 -11.65 2.24
C TYR A 256 17.25 -11.69 1.67
N LEU A 257 17.03 -11.28 0.40
CA LEU A 257 15.71 -11.37 -0.24
C LEU A 257 15.17 -12.79 -0.23
N ASN A 258 16.01 -13.78 -0.56
CA ASN A 258 15.60 -15.18 -0.56
C ASN A 258 15.40 -15.74 0.86
N MET A 259 16.15 -15.23 1.84
CA MET A 259 15.93 -15.60 3.24
C MET A 259 14.54 -15.22 3.72
N PHE A 260 14.04 -14.01 3.42
CA PHE A 260 12.68 -13.57 3.79
C PHE A 260 11.56 -14.39 3.11
N LYS A 261 11.84 -15.03 1.97
CA LYS A 261 10.89 -15.97 1.33
C LYS A 261 10.77 -17.28 2.11
N SER A 262 11.85 -17.68 2.80
CA SER A 262 11.96 -19.01 3.43
C SER A 262 11.94 -18.97 4.95
N ASN A 263 12.00 -17.78 5.55
CA ASN A 263 12.10 -17.54 6.99
C ASN A 263 11.26 -16.33 7.36
N SER A 264 10.75 -16.30 8.60
CA SER A 264 10.13 -15.10 9.17
C SER A 264 11.16 -13.99 9.34
N ALA A 265 10.71 -12.73 9.41
CA ALA A 265 11.59 -11.61 9.68
C ALA A 265 12.37 -11.77 10.99
N GLU A 266 11.77 -12.38 12.01
CA GLU A 266 12.44 -12.67 13.27
C GLU A 266 13.56 -13.70 13.10
N ASN A 267 13.29 -14.81 12.40
CA ASN A 267 14.31 -15.81 12.10
C ASN A 267 15.45 -15.24 11.24
N VAL A 268 15.16 -14.26 10.37
CA VAL A 268 16.21 -13.54 9.63
C VAL A 268 17.03 -12.70 10.61
N ARG A 269 16.38 -11.92 11.47
CA ARG A 269 17.04 -11.08 12.49
C ARG A 269 17.98 -11.89 13.37
N GLU A 270 17.54 -13.03 13.89
CA GLU A 270 18.35 -13.92 14.74
C GLU A 270 19.62 -14.44 14.04
N LYS A 271 19.62 -14.52 12.70
CA LYS A 271 20.76 -14.96 11.90
C LYS A 271 21.76 -13.85 11.60
N ILE A 272 21.34 -12.58 11.60
CA ILE A 272 22.20 -11.44 11.24
C ILE A 272 23.48 -11.42 12.10
N PRO A 273 23.43 -11.47 13.45
CA PRO A 273 24.65 -11.39 14.26
C PRO A 273 25.65 -12.52 13.98
N VAL A 274 25.16 -13.70 13.61
CA VAL A 274 26.02 -14.84 13.27
C VAL A 274 26.77 -14.55 11.97
N PHE A 275 26.05 -14.10 10.93
CA PHE A 275 26.65 -13.78 9.64
C PHE A 275 27.62 -12.62 9.72
N LEU A 276 27.27 -11.55 10.46
CA LEU A 276 28.15 -10.40 10.60
C LEU A 276 29.44 -10.77 11.36
N LYS A 277 29.35 -11.57 12.42
CA LYS A 277 30.53 -12.05 13.16
C LYS A 277 31.44 -12.90 12.28
N GLU A 278 30.87 -13.87 11.57
CA GLU A 278 31.64 -14.72 10.65
C GLU A 278 32.28 -13.89 9.53
N THR A 279 31.57 -12.89 9.03
CA THR A 279 32.07 -11.98 7.99
C THR A 279 33.24 -11.14 8.50
N SER A 280 33.13 -10.57 9.70
CA SER A 280 34.23 -9.82 10.33
C SER A 280 35.44 -10.74 10.58
N GLU A 281 35.24 -11.93 11.14
CA GLU A 281 36.31 -12.89 11.44
C GLU A 281 37.10 -13.34 10.21
N LYS A 282 36.42 -13.52 9.07
CA LYS A 282 37.02 -14.02 7.83
C LYS A 282 37.41 -12.90 6.84
N GLY A 283 36.97 -11.66 7.10
CA GLY A 283 37.09 -10.52 6.20
C GLY A 283 37.86 -9.36 6.83
N SER A 284 37.22 -8.20 6.96
CA SER A 284 37.84 -6.94 7.39
C SER A 284 38.42 -7.00 8.82
N GLY A 285 37.85 -7.84 9.68
CA GLY A 285 38.10 -7.83 11.12
C GLY A 285 37.47 -6.64 11.85
N ASP A 286 36.81 -5.73 11.13
CA ASP A 286 36.22 -4.52 11.69
C ASP A 286 34.87 -4.79 12.34
N ASP A 287 34.37 -3.83 13.12
CA ASP A 287 32.96 -3.80 13.50
C ASP A 287 32.08 -3.87 12.25
N ILE A 288 30.94 -4.54 12.35
CA ILE A 288 30.00 -4.64 11.23
C ILE A 288 28.59 -4.39 11.73
N THR A 289 27.92 -3.47 11.06
CA THR A 289 26.53 -3.13 11.31
C THR A 289 25.72 -3.24 10.04
N LEU A 290 24.54 -3.87 10.16
CA LEU A 290 23.59 -4.00 9.07
C LEU A 290 22.19 -3.71 9.59
N GLY A 291 21.53 -2.75 8.96
CA GLY A 291 20.10 -2.56 9.03
C GLY A 291 19.41 -2.92 7.72
N ILE A 292 18.20 -3.45 7.82
CA ILE A 292 17.38 -3.92 6.70
C ILE A 292 16.00 -3.29 6.83
N ILE A 293 15.54 -2.62 5.77
CA ILE A 293 14.15 -2.22 5.61
C ILE A 293 13.53 -3.12 4.52
N LYS A 294 12.47 -3.87 4.87
CA LYS A 294 11.78 -4.82 4.00
C LYS A 294 10.37 -4.36 3.71
N ARG A 295 10.04 -4.21 2.43
CA ARG A 295 8.65 -4.09 1.96
C ARG A 295 8.01 -5.48 1.91
N PRO A 296 6.81 -5.68 2.45
CA PRO A 296 6.14 -6.98 2.35
C PRO A 296 5.92 -7.37 0.88
N GLU A 297 6.24 -8.63 0.56
CA GLU A 297 6.04 -9.24 -0.74
C GLU A 297 5.13 -10.47 -0.61
N ILE A 298 4.37 -10.77 -1.66
CA ILE A 298 3.40 -11.90 -1.69
C ILE A 298 4.06 -13.24 -1.35
N ASN A 299 5.33 -13.42 -1.67
CA ASN A 299 6.06 -14.68 -1.48
C ASN A 299 6.85 -14.72 -0.16
N ASP A 300 6.70 -13.73 0.73
CA ASP A 300 7.35 -13.74 2.04
C ASP A 300 6.64 -14.73 2.98
N LEU A 301 7.42 -15.45 3.80
CA LEU A 301 6.86 -16.44 4.73
C LEU A 301 5.89 -15.81 5.73
N ASP A 302 6.22 -14.61 6.24
CA ASP A 302 5.39 -13.85 7.18
C ASP A 302 4.04 -13.43 6.60
N TYR A 303 3.89 -13.47 5.27
CA TYR A 303 2.68 -13.02 4.56
C TYR A 303 1.80 -14.18 4.08
N LEU A 304 2.30 -15.42 4.12
CA LEU A 304 1.52 -16.59 3.70
C LEU A 304 0.24 -16.79 4.53
N PRO A 305 0.23 -16.63 5.86
CA PRO A 305 -0.99 -16.78 6.65
C PRO A 305 -2.09 -15.78 6.25
N ASP A 306 -1.74 -14.51 6.06
CA ASP A 306 -2.67 -13.45 5.66
C ASP A 306 -3.23 -13.68 4.24
N ILE A 307 -2.38 -14.18 3.33
CA ILE A 307 -2.81 -14.58 1.99
C ILE A 307 -3.82 -15.73 2.08
N LEU A 308 -3.52 -16.76 2.87
CA LEU A 308 -4.40 -17.92 3.02
C LEU A 308 -5.75 -17.52 3.61
N GLU A 309 -5.78 -16.66 4.63
CA GLU A 309 -7.01 -16.15 5.22
C GLU A 309 -7.82 -15.31 4.21
N ASN A 310 -7.16 -14.45 3.44
CA ASN A 310 -7.82 -13.63 2.42
C ASN A 310 -8.35 -14.47 1.25
N LEU A 311 -7.61 -15.51 0.86
CA LEU A 311 -8.07 -16.48 -0.15
C LEU A 311 -9.29 -17.24 0.36
N ASP A 312 -9.28 -17.72 1.60
CA ASP A 312 -10.39 -18.43 2.22
C ASP A 312 -11.66 -17.55 2.23
N LYS A 313 -11.55 -16.29 2.69
CA LYS A 313 -12.64 -15.30 2.65
C LYS A 313 -13.20 -15.09 1.23
N LYS A 314 -12.33 -15.04 0.21
CA LYS A 314 -12.76 -14.89 -1.19
C LYS A 314 -13.47 -16.15 -1.70
N VAL A 315 -13.00 -17.33 -1.33
CA VAL A 315 -13.65 -18.60 -1.67
C VAL A 315 -15.05 -18.65 -1.07
N THR A 316 -15.21 -18.34 0.22
CA THR A 316 -16.52 -18.29 0.88
C THR A 316 -17.47 -17.32 0.20
N LEU A 317 -17.00 -16.13 -0.19
CA LEU A 317 -17.83 -15.14 -0.88
C LEU A 317 -18.31 -15.65 -2.26
N VAL A 318 -17.46 -16.34 -3.00
CA VAL A 318 -17.82 -16.94 -4.30
C VAL A 318 -18.82 -18.07 -4.12
N GLU A 319 -18.66 -18.89 -3.08
CA GLU A 319 -19.62 -19.95 -2.74
C GLU A 319 -21.01 -19.38 -2.42
N ASP A 320 -21.07 -18.33 -1.59
CA ASP A 320 -22.32 -17.62 -1.26
C ASP A 320 -23.00 -17.03 -2.49
N LEU A 321 -22.23 -16.43 -3.41
CA LEU A 321 -22.75 -15.89 -4.66
C LEU A 321 -23.33 -17.00 -5.55
N ASN A 322 -22.65 -18.14 -5.64
CA ASN A 322 -23.13 -19.29 -6.41
C ASN A 322 -24.44 -19.86 -5.84
N VAL A 323 -24.56 -19.93 -4.51
CA VAL A 323 -25.81 -20.37 -3.85
C VAL A 323 -26.97 -19.45 -4.21
N ARG A 324 -26.80 -18.12 -4.07
CA ARG A 324 -27.85 -17.13 -4.42
C ARG A 324 -28.23 -17.17 -5.89
N GLN A 325 -27.26 -17.37 -6.78
CA GLN A 325 -27.51 -17.51 -8.20
C GLN A 325 -28.35 -18.77 -8.49
N LYS A 326 -28.07 -19.88 -7.81
CA LYS A 326 -28.82 -21.14 -7.94
C LYS A 326 -30.26 -21.00 -7.44
N GLU A 327 -30.48 -20.31 -6.33
CA GLU A 327 -31.83 -19.97 -5.83
C GLU A 327 -32.59 -19.12 -6.84
N SER A 328 -31.96 -18.07 -7.40
CA SER A 328 -32.57 -17.21 -8.41
C SER A 328 -32.95 -17.97 -9.69
N ILE A 329 -32.09 -18.90 -10.13
CA ILE A 329 -32.37 -19.78 -11.28
C ILE A 329 -33.57 -20.68 -10.96
N SER A 330 -33.61 -21.28 -9.77
CA SER A 330 -34.75 -22.10 -9.33
C SER A 330 -36.06 -21.32 -9.32
N ASP A 331 -36.05 -20.08 -8.84
CA ASP A 331 -37.23 -19.20 -8.85
C ASP A 331 -37.69 -18.88 -10.27
N LEU A 332 -36.76 -18.57 -11.17
CA LEU A 332 -37.04 -18.37 -12.60
C LEU A 332 -37.65 -19.62 -13.24
N GLU A 333 -37.11 -20.80 -12.98
CA GLU A 333 -37.67 -22.07 -13.46
C GLU A 333 -39.09 -22.29 -12.93
N SER A 334 -39.34 -22.00 -11.66
CA SER A 334 -40.67 -22.12 -11.06
C SER A 334 -41.69 -21.17 -11.72
N ASN A 335 -41.27 -19.94 -12.00
CA ASN A 335 -42.10 -18.94 -12.67
C ASN A 335 -42.37 -19.33 -14.13
N MET A 336 -41.38 -19.84 -14.84
CA MET A 336 -41.57 -20.40 -16.19
C MET A 336 -42.59 -21.52 -16.20
N ARG A 337 -42.52 -22.48 -15.26
CA ARG A 337 -43.52 -23.55 -15.15
C ARG A 337 -44.93 -23.00 -14.91
N ARG A 338 -45.08 -21.98 -14.05
CA ARG A 338 -46.37 -21.31 -13.80
C ARG A 338 -46.92 -20.63 -15.06
N LEU A 339 -46.06 -19.95 -15.83
CA LEU A 339 -46.44 -19.31 -17.09
C LEU A 339 -46.85 -20.33 -18.16
N GLN A 340 -46.14 -21.45 -18.28
CA GLN A 340 -46.53 -22.53 -19.18
C GLN A 340 -47.89 -23.13 -18.79
N ALA A 341 -48.12 -23.35 -17.49
CA ALA A 341 -49.41 -23.84 -16.99
C ALA A 341 -50.56 -22.84 -17.24
N SER A 342 -50.30 -21.54 -17.08
CA SER A 342 -51.30 -20.50 -17.37
C SER A 342 -51.60 -20.40 -18.86
N GLU A 343 -50.59 -20.52 -19.74
CA GLU A 343 -50.76 -20.56 -21.19
C GLU A 343 -51.66 -21.73 -21.62
N ILE A 344 -51.43 -22.93 -21.08
CA ILE A 344 -52.29 -24.11 -21.32
C ILE A 344 -53.71 -23.84 -20.85
N THR A 345 -53.88 -23.24 -19.67
CA THR A 345 -55.20 -22.91 -19.12
C THR A 345 -55.95 -21.91 -20.00
N VAL A 346 -55.27 -20.89 -20.51
CA VAL A 346 -55.84 -19.90 -21.43
C VAL A 346 -56.23 -20.56 -22.76
N LYS A 347 -55.36 -21.38 -23.34
CA LYS A 347 -55.66 -22.15 -24.56
C LYS A 347 -56.91 -23.02 -24.38
N ASN A 348 -57.03 -23.71 -23.25
CA ASN A 348 -58.20 -24.52 -22.92
C ASN A 348 -59.48 -23.69 -22.77
N LYS A 349 -59.42 -22.53 -22.08
CA LYS A 349 -60.57 -21.63 -21.95
C LYS A 349 -61.03 -21.08 -23.31
N ILE A 350 -60.10 -20.71 -24.18
CA ILE A 350 -60.40 -20.27 -25.55
C ILE A 350 -61.07 -21.41 -26.34
N ALA A 351 -60.55 -22.64 -26.26
CA ALA A 351 -61.16 -23.79 -26.92
C ALA A 351 -62.59 -24.05 -26.44
N VAL A 352 -62.84 -24.02 -25.12
CA VAL A 352 -64.18 -24.16 -24.54
C VAL A 352 -65.12 -23.04 -25.00
N ALA A 353 -64.64 -21.80 -25.04
CA ALA A 353 -65.44 -20.66 -25.51
C ALA A 353 -65.84 -20.82 -26.99
N ILE A 354 -64.90 -21.27 -27.84
CA ILE A 354 -65.16 -21.58 -29.26
C ILE A 354 -66.21 -22.69 -29.38
N ILE A 355 -66.07 -23.80 -28.64
CA ILE A 355 -67.05 -24.89 -28.62
C ILE A 355 -68.42 -24.39 -28.18
N GLY A 356 -68.48 -23.59 -27.11
CA GLY A 356 -69.72 -22.98 -26.63
C GLY A 356 -70.39 -22.11 -27.68
N LEU A 357 -69.63 -21.32 -28.43
CA LEU A 357 -70.13 -20.49 -29.53
C LEU A 357 -70.70 -21.35 -30.67
N ILE A 358 -70.00 -22.43 -31.04
CA ILE A 358 -70.45 -23.38 -32.07
C ILE A 358 -71.76 -24.08 -31.68
N ILE A 359 -71.99 -24.36 -30.39
CA ILE A 359 -73.21 -25.04 -29.93
C ILE A 359 -74.37 -24.05 -29.76
N THR A 360 -74.13 -22.89 -29.16
CA THR A 360 -75.19 -21.93 -28.82
C THR A 360 -75.71 -21.17 -30.04
N PHE A 361 -74.85 -20.85 -31.01
CA PHE A 361 -75.22 -20.12 -32.22
C PHE A 361 -76.28 -20.83 -33.10
N PRO A 362 -76.18 -22.14 -33.40
CA PRO A 362 -77.23 -22.83 -34.13
C PRO A 362 -78.51 -22.99 -33.29
N LEU A 363 -78.42 -23.17 -31.97
CA LEU A 363 -79.63 -23.24 -31.12
C LEU A 363 -80.41 -21.92 -31.08
N THR A 364 -79.71 -20.79 -30.98
CA THR A 364 -80.35 -19.47 -31.03
C THR A 364 -80.94 -19.20 -32.41
N LEU A 365 -80.24 -19.59 -33.47
CA LEU A 365 -80.75 -19.49 -34.85
C LEU A 365 -82.01 -20.35 -35.05
N VAL A 366 -82.03 -21.58 -34.55
CA VAL A 366 -83.21 -22.46 -34.57
C VAL A 366 -84.37 -21.85 -33.77
N ASN A 367 -84.13 -21.29 -32.58
CA ASN A 367 -85.17 -20.62 -31.79
C ASN A 367 -85.75 -19.38 -32.49
N ILE A 368 -84.91 -18.58 -33.16
CA ILE A 368 -85.35 -17.42 -33.96
C ILE A 368 -86.20 -17.90 -35.14
N LEU A 369 -85.73 -18.90 -35.89
CA LEU A 369 -86.47 -19.49 -37.02
C LEU A 369 -87.80 -20.11 -36.57
N PHE A 370 -87.82 -20.79 -35.43
CA PHE A 370 -89.03 -21.36 -34.84
C PHE A 370 -90.00 -20.26 -34.40
N SER A 371 -89.52 -19.17 -33.80
CA SER A 371 -90.34 -18.01 -33.45
C SER A 371 -90.95 -17.34 -34.68
N ILE A 372 -90.17 -17.19 -35.76
CA ILE A 372 -90.67 -16.68 -37.05
C ILE A 372 -91.73 -17.64 -37.64
N HIS A 373 -91.51 -18.95 -37.55
CA HIS A 373 -92.48 -19.96 -38.01
C HIS A 373 -93.78 -19.94 -37.17
N LEU A 374 -93.68 -19.77 -35.85
CA LEU A 374 -94.83 -19.69 -34.96
C LEU A 374 -95.64 -18.40 -35.20
N SER A 375 -94.96 -17.26 -35.36
CA SER A 375 -95.60 -15.98 -35.68
C SER A 375 -96.31 -16.00 -37.02
N SER A 376 -95.72 -16.64 -38.04
CA SER A 376 -96.38 -16.81 -39.35
C SER A 376 -97.58 -17.75 -39.29
N ARG A 377 -97.56 -18.79 -38.45
CA ARG A 377 -98.73 -19.66 -38.19
C ARG A 377 -99.85 -18.90 -37.45
N LEU A 378 -99.52 -18.08 -36.45
CA LEU A 378 -100.47 -17.22 -35.74
C LEU A 378 -101.12 -16.19 -36.67
N ALA A 379 -100.35 -15.55 -37.55
CA ALA A 379 -100.87 -14.62 -38.55
C ALA A 379 -101.83 -15.29 -39.56
N ILE A 380 -101.63 -16.58 -39.89
CA ILE A 380 -102.55 -17.35 -40.74
C ILE A 380 -103.86 -17.70 -40.00
N VAL A 381 -103.80 -17.86 -38.67
CA VAL A 381 -104.99 -18.08 -37.83
C VAL A 381 -105.80 -16.78 -37.67
N GLU A 382 -105.13 -15.64 -37.50
CA GLU A 382 -105.80 -14.31 -37.45
C GLU A 382 -106.34 -13.87 -38.82
N GLY A 383 -105.66 -14.21 -39.92
CA GLY A 383 -106.09 -13.90 -41.28
C GLY A 383 -107.37 -14.60 -41.74
N LYS A 384 -107.86 -15.62 -41.01
CA LYS A 384 -109.18 -16.25 -41.26
C LYS A 384 -110.32 -15.62 -40.44
N GLY A 385 -110.03 -14.73 -39.49
CA GLY A 385 -111.04 -14.11 -38.60
C GLY A 385 -111.50 -12.71 -38.99
N LEU A 386 -110.78 -11.99 -39.86
CA LEU A 386 -110.92 -10.52 -40.02
C LEU A 386 -111.49 -10.06 -41.37
N ASN A 387 -112.30 -10.89 -42.04
CA ASN A 387 -112.95 -10.55 -43.33
C ASN A 387 -114.44 -10.15 -43.20
N GLN A 388 -114.89 -9.70 -42.02
CA GLN A 388 -116.18 -9.06 -41.82
C GLN A 388 -116.04 -7.81 -40.94
N GLN A 389 -116.61 -6.69 -41.39
CA GLN A 389 -116.63 -5.33 -40.79
C GLN A 389 -115.29 -4.59 -40.88
N GLU A 390 -114.96 -3.84 -41.94
CA GLU A 390 -115.69 -2.76 -42.62
C GLU A 390 -116.32 -1.70 -41.70
N LYS A 391 -115.83 -0.46 -41.92
CA LYS A 391 -116.47 0.86 -41.71
C LYS A 391 -116.41 1.48 -40.32
N GLY A 392 -115.71 2.61 -40.21
CA GLY A 392 -115.79 3.50 -39.05
C GLY A 392 -114.75 4.61 -39.00
N ASP A 393 -114.92 5.60 -39.86
CA ASP A 393 -114.56 7.01 -39.72
C ASP A 393 -113.13 7.55 -39.82
N ALA A 394 -113.06 8.56 -40.70
CA ALA A 394 -111.98 9.49 -40.94
C ALA A 394 -112.34 10.85 -40.31
N GLY A 395 -111.35 11.58 -39.78
CA GLY A 395 -111.58 12.96 -39.33
C GLY A 395 -110.39 13.67 -38.68
N LEU A 396 -109.54 14.29 -39.51
CA LEU A 396 -108.64 15.46 -39.29
C LEU A 396 -107.73 15.52 -38.04
N ARG A 397 -106.38 15.46 -38.14
CA ARG A 397 -105.39 16.46 -38.65
C ARG A 397 -105.41 17.83 -37.93
N ASN A 398 -104.31 18.25 -37.28
CA ASN A 398 -103.20 19.03 -37.88
C ASN A 398 -102.21 19.65 -36.86
N LEU A 399 -101.06 20.08 -37.42
CA LEU A 399 -99.99 21.01 -36.96
C LEU A 399 -98.74 20.34 -36.35
N GLU A 400 -97.72 20.01 -37.16
CA GLU A 400 -96.65 20.86 -37.75
C GLU A 400 -95.60 21.32 -36.72
N SER A 401 -94.39 20.74 -36.77
CA SER A 401 -93.13 21.32 -37.31
C SER A 401 -92.42 22.23 -36.28
N SER A 402 -91.10 22.32 -36.12
CA SER A 402 -89.98 22.19 -37.06
C SER A 402 -88.65 22.16 -36.27
N GLN A 403 -87.73 21.30 -36.72
CA GLN A 403 -86.27 21.43 -36.83
C GLN A 403 -85.44 22.23 -35.79
N ARG A 404 -84.39 21.58 -35.24
CA ARG A 404 -82.97 21.75 -35.69
C ARG A 404 -82.02 21.03 -34.72
N LYS A 405 -81.17 20.13 -35.25
CA LYS A 405 -79.91 19.72 -34.62
C LYS A 405 -78.83 19.57 -35.69
N GLN A 406 -77.62 19.94 -35.28
CA GLN A 406 -76.28 19.71 -35.87
C GLN A 406 -75.82 20.68 -36.98
N PRO A 407 -74.50 20.76 -37.27
CA PRO A 407 -73.27 20.42 -36.50
C PRO A 407 -72.16 21.50 -36.67
N LEU A 408 -70.92 21.25 -36.21
CA LEU A 408 -69.60 21.54 -36.84
C LEU A 408 -68.50 21.60 -35.76
N ARG A 409 -67.52 20.67 -35.74
CA ARG A 409 -66.19 20.67 -36.42
C ARG A 409 -65.21 21.69 -35.80
N VAL A 410 -63.90 21.48 -35.69
CA VAL A 410 -62.94 20.38 -35.93
C VAL A 410 -61.56 20.88 -35.42
N ASP A 411 -60.71 19.94 -35.03
CA ASP A 411 -59.23 19.91 -34.99
C ASP A 411 -58.40 21.19 -35.24
N LYS A 412 -57.30 21.35 -34.50
CA LYS A 412 -55.97 20.86 -34.96
C LYS A 412 -54.85 21.03 -33.93
N ASN A 413 -53.99 20.02 -33.94
CA ASN A 413 -52.60 19.95 -33.49
C ASN A 413 -51.78 21.21 -33.80
N GLU A 414 -50.89 21.61 -32.90
CA GLU A 414 -49.46 21.25 -32.91
C GLU A 414 -48.84 21.46 -31.52
#